data_AF-A0A251TNU6-F1
#
_entry.id   AF-A0A251TNU6-F1
#
_cell.length_a   1.000
_cell.length_b   1.000
_cell.length_c   1.000
_cell.angle_alpha   90.00
_cell.angle_beta   90.00
_cell.angle_gamma   90.00
#
_symmetry.space_group_name_H-M   'P 1'
#
loop_
_entity.id
_entity.type
_entity.pdbx_description
1 polymer ?
#
loop_
_entity_poly.entity_id
_entity_poly.type
_entity_poly.pdbx_seq_one_letter_code
_entity_poly.pdbx_strand_id
1 'polypeptide(L)'
;MGSNWKKLSGEDDWCNLLDPLDNDLRRYIIHYGEMAQAVRDAFNAEKVSKYAGDSLYKPSDLLSRVQIEQGNPYKYKVTKYIYGTSAIHLPSFIVKSLSREAWCKESNWIGYVAVATDEGKTALGRRDIVVSWRGTVQTMEWINDLKFDKVSAPDIFKGDHNVKIQHGWHSIYTTADPKSRFNKSSARDQVLEEVRRLIELHKDEDVSLTIVGHSMGAALATLNAVDIVVNGYNKPMDTSREAFLVTAFVFASPRVGNSSFKNTFSSLGDNIRVLRIENANDLVPHLPLKLQMMCFPMNIGYSHIGKVLRIDTSKSPYLKQPGDIQRWHDMETYLHGVAGTQGEGEFDLVVPHVRAIALVNKYSDGLIDDCHVPAYWWVEKNKGMVRCDNGSWLLMDHEEVDGDDGNGGRSGGGSGDGDVDDNGNEDNDNDNGNDEHEIVVDVGTSN
;
A
#
# COMPACT_ATOMS: atom_id res chain seq x y z
N MET A 1 -4.37 2.68 24.45
CA MET A 1 -4.48 3.53 23.24
C MET A 1 -5.80 4.30 23.17
N GLY A 2 -6.97 3.66 23.34
CA GLY A 2 -8.28 4.29 23.12
C GLY A 2 -8.56 5.66 23.74
N SER A 3 -8.04 5.99 24.93
CA SER A 3 -8.25 7.31 25.53
C SER A 3 -7.25 8.38 25.09
N ASN A 4 -6.14 8.02 24.45
CA ASN A 4 -5.02 8.91 24.12
C ASN A 4 -4.70 8.96 22.62
N TRP A 5 -5.59 8.43 21.77
CA TRP A 5 -5.32 8.26 20.33
C TRP A 5 -5.02 9.58 19.62
N LYS A 6 -5.64 10.70 20.02
CA LYS A 6 -5.40 12.02 19.41
C LYS A 6 -3.94 12.47 19.58
N LYS A 7 -3.37 12.34 20.78
CA LYS A 7 -1.96 12.63 21.04
C LYS A 7 -1.04 11.68 20.29
N LEU A 8 -1.37 10.38 20.27
CA LEU A 8 -0.59 9.39 19.52
C LEU A 8 -0.64 9.64 18.01
N SER A 9 -1.74 10.20 17.49
CA SER A 9 -1.91 10.68 16.12
C SER A 9 -1.30 12.07 15.88
N GLY A 10 -0.70 12.68 16.90
CA GLY A 10 0.11 13.90 16.77
C GLY A 10 -0.64 15.21 16.93
N GLU A 11 -1.82 15.24 17.57
CA GLU A 11 -2.58 16.48 17.82
C GLU A 11 -1.68 17.65 18.32
N ASP A 12 -0.74 17.35 19.22
CA ASP A 12 0.25 18.27 19.80
C ASP A 12 1.66 18.12 19.20
N ASP A 13 1.76 17.69 17.95
CA ASP A 13 3.04 17.52 17.23
C ASP A 13 3.99 16.50 17.90
N TRP A 14 3.41 15.52 18.61
CA TRP A 14 4.11 14.51 19.41
C TRP A 14 5.05 15.11 20.46
N CYS A 15 4.65 16.24 21.05
CA CYS A 15 5.44 16.93 22.06
C CYS A 15 5.80 16.00 23.22
N ASN A 16 7.10 15.86 23.52
CA ASN A 16 7.65 14.99 24.56
C ASN A 16 7.36 13.48 24.39
N LEU A 17 6.96 13.02 23.19
CA LEU A 17 6.74 11.59 22.92
C LEU A 17 7.84 10.93 22.09
N LEU A 18 8.76 11.70 21.50
CA LEU A 18 9.76 11.20 20.55
C LEU A 18 11.14 10.93 21.15
N ASP A 19 11.50 11.60 22.26
CA ASP A 19 12.80 11.48 22.90
C ASP A 19 12.72 11.68 24.43
N PRO A 20 12.78 10.59 25.24
CA PRO A 20 12.76 9.20 24.79
C PRO A 20 11.43 8.84 24.11
N LEU A 21 11.45 7.87 23.21
CA LEU A 21 10.24 7.42 22.51
C LEU A 21 9.26 6.78 23.50
N ASP A 22 8.09 7.41 23.65
CA ASP A 22 6.98 6.92 24.48
C ASP A 22 6.56 5.49 24.07
N ASN A 23 6.23 4.65 25.05
CA ASN A 23 5.95 3.23 24.81
C ASN A 23 4.63 2.98 24.09
N ASP A 24 3.62 3.83 24.31
CA ASP A 24 2.37 3.73 23.57
C ASP A 24 2.57 4.23 22.14
N LEU A 25 3.29 5.34 21.94
CA LEU A 25 3.65 5.82 20.60
C LEU A 25 4.52 4.81 19.84
N ARG A 26 5.45 4.14 20.52
CA ARG A 26 6.25 3.06 19.94
C ARG A 26 5.38 1.95 19.36
N ARG A 27 4.44 1.43 20.15
CA ARG A 27 3.47 0.41 19.71
C ARG A 27 2.57 0.94 18.58
N TYR A 28 2.20 2.20 18.64
CA TYR A 28 1.35 2.85 17.63
C TYR A 28 2.07 2.97 16.28
N ILE A 29 3.33 3.40 16.28
CA ILE A 29 4.16 3.46 15.08
C ILE A 29 4.38 2.06 14.52
N ILE A 30 4.65 1.05 15.36
CA ILE A 30 4.80 -0.33 14.91
C ILE A 30 3.52 -0.82 14.24
N HIS A 31 2.35 -0.62 14.85
CA HIS A 31 1.06 -1.00 14.27
C HIS A 31 0.86 -0.42 12.87
N TYR A 32 1.07 0.88 12.69
CA TYR A 32 0.92 1.52 11.38
C TYR A 32 2.03 1.16 10.39
N GLY A 33 3.22 0.84 10.86
CA GLY A 33 4.28 0.30 10.01
C GLY A 33 3.99 -1.13 9.56
N GLU A 34 3.34 -1.96 10.37
CA GLU A 34 2.85 -3.29 9.95
C GLU A 34 1.78 -3.16 8.86
N MET A 35 0.89 -2.17 8.96
CA MET A 35 -0.08 -1.86 7.90
C MET A 35 0.61 -1.45 6.58
N ALA A 36 1.73 -0.73 6.65
CA ALA A 36 2.55 -0.43 5.46
C ALA A 36 3.27 -1.68 4.92
N GLN A 37 3.82 -2.52 5.81
CA GLN A 37 4.51 -3.76 5.45
C GLN A 37 3.57 -4.79 4.81
N ALA A 38 2.30 -4.85 5.22
CA ALA A 38 1.30 -5.76 4.67
C ALA A 38 1.16 -5.66 3.13
N VAL A 39 1.33 -4.46 2.56
CA VAL A 39 1.28 -4.28 1.11
C VAL A 39 2.45 -4.96 0.42
N ARG A 40 3.63 -4.99 1.05
CA ARG A 40 4.80 -5.72 0.54
C ARG A 40 4.66 -7.22 0.72
N ASP A 41 4.12 -7.64 1.87
CA ASP A 41 3.92 -9.05 2.22
C ASP A 41 2.97 -9.78 1.27
N ALA A 42 1.92 -9.09 0.80
CA ALA A 42 0.94 -9.64 -0.12
C ALA A 42 1.26 -9.39 -1.60
N PHE A 43 2.33 -8.67 -1.95
CA PHE A 43 2.57 -8.29 -3.35
C PHE A 43 3.26 -9.41 -4.14
N ASN A 44 2.68 -9.81 -5.28
CA ASN A 44 3.25 -10.83 -6.14
C ASN A 44 4.40 -10.27 -6.99
N ALA A 45 5.64 -10.50 -6.56
CA ALA A 45 6.84 -10.11 -7.29
C ALA A 45 7.37 -11.16 -8.28
N GLU A 46 6.72 -12.33 -8.40
CA GLU A 46 7.20 -13.44 -9.21
C GLU A 46 6.90 -13.20 -10.69
N LYS A 47 7.89 -12.70 -11.45
CA LYS A 47 7.72 -12.28 -12.85
C LYS A 47 7.25 -13.41 -13.77
N VAL A 48 7.48 -14.68 -13.45
CA VAL A 48 6.97 -15.79 -14.27
C VAL A 48 5.47 -16.02 -14.11
N SER A 49 4.86 -15.54 -13.01
CA SER A 49 3.43 -15.66 -12.77
C SER A 49 2.62 -14.82 -13.75
N LYS A 50 1.45 -15.33 -14.16
CA LYS A 50 0.48 -14.53 -14.91
C LYS A 50 -0.14 -13.39 -14.08
N TYR A 51 -0.07 -13.45 -12.73
CA TYR A 51 -0.57 -12.44 -11.79
C TYR A 51 0.55 -11.57 -11.20
N ALA A 52 1.77 -11.64 -11.76
CA ALA A 52 2.87 -10.79 -11.32
C ALA A 52 2.45 -9.31 -11.31
N GLY A 53 2.64 -8.66 -10.17
CA GLY A 53 2.26 -7.28 -9.97
C GLY A 53 0.90 -7.02 -9.33
N ASP A 54 0.12 -8.06 -9.06
CA ASP A 54 -1.11 -7.99 -8.28
C ASP A 54 -0.89 -8.44 -6.81
N SER A 55 -1.96 -8.41 -6.00
CA SER A 55 -2.01 -9.04 -4.69
C SER A 55 -2.09 -10.56 -4.80
N LEU A 56 -1.40 -11.27 -3.91
CA LEU A 56 -1.52 -12.71 -3.71
C LEU A 56 -2.88 -13.11 -3.11
N TYR A 57 -3.47 -12.22 -2.30
CA TYR A 57 -4.67 -12.49 -1.52
C TYR A 57 -5.81 -11.56 -1.92
N LYS A 58 -7.04 -11.98 -1.63
CA LYS A 58 -8.22 -11.13 -1.82
C LYS A 58 -8.38 -10.14 -0.66
N PRO A 59 -9.12 -9.02 -0.83
CA PRO A 59 -9.22 -7.99 0.19
C PRO A 59 -9.69 -8.48 1.56
N SER A 60 -10.67 -9.39 1.63
CA SER A 60 -11.19 -9.90 2.90
C SER A 60 -10.15 -10.66 3.72
N ASP A 61 -9.14 -11.24 3.05
CA ASP A 61 -8.23 -12.18 3.67
C ASP A 61 -6.84 -11.55 3.85
N LEU A 62 -6.54 -10.44 3.15
CA LEU A 62 -5.24 -9.76 3.12
C LEU A 62 -4.54 -9.69 4.48
N LEU A 63 -5.15 -9.05 5.48
CA LEU A 63 -4.51 -8.77 6.78
C LEU A 63 -4.29 -10.05 7.60
N SER A 64 -5.20 -11.02 7.46
CA SER A 64 -5.07 -12.34 8.09
C SER A 64 -3.94 -13.16 7.44
N ARG A 65 -3.85 -13.14 6.11
CA ARG A 65 -2.89 -13.93 5.32
C ARG A 65 -1.47 -13.40 5.45
N VAL A 66 -1.30 -12.08 5.57
CA VAL A 66 -0.02 -11.44 5.92
C VAL A 66 0.29 -11.46 7.43
N GLN A 67 -0.53 -12.15 8.24
CA GLN A 67 -0.28 -12.46 9.64
C GLN A 67 -0.16 -11.24 10.57
N ILE A 68 -0.84 -10.13 10.28
CA ILE A 68 -0.85 -8.92 11.14
C ILE A 68 -2.12 -8.78 11.97
N GLU A 69 -3.08 -9.70 11.83
CA GLU A 69 -4.29 -9.75 12.67
C GLU A 69 -4.11 -10.54 13.95
N GLN A 70 -3.32 -11.63 13.94
CA GLN A 70 -3.22 -12.53 15.08
C GLN A 70 -2.50 -11.84 16.25
N GLY A 71 -3.11 -11.86 17.44
CA GLY A 71 -2.56 -11.16 18.62
C GLY A 71 -2.67 -9.62 18.57
N ASN A 72 -3.10 -9.05 17.43
CA ASN A 72 -3.32 -7.61 17.27
C ASN A 72 -4.76 -7.25 17.66
N PRO A 73 -4.99 -6.41 18.70
CA PRO A 73 -6.33 -5.99 19.11
C PRO A 73 -6.96 -4.96 18.16
N TYR A 74 -6.18 -4.36 17.26
CA TYR A 74 -6.66 -3.33 16.32
C TYR A 74 -7.13 -4.00 15.03
N LYS A 75 -8.41 -4.38 15.01
CA LYS A 75 -9.03 -5.10 13.88
C LYS A 75 -9.49 -4.15 12.78
N TYR A 76 -9.17 -4.47 11.53
CA TYR A 76 -9.54 -3.71 10.34
C TYR A 76 -10.16 -4.63 9.30
N LYS A 77 -10.97 -4.04 8.42
CA LYS A 77 -11.44 -4.68 7.19
C LYS A 77 -10.92 -3.89 6.00
N VAL A 78 -10.28 -4.57 5.05
CA VAL A 78 -9.90 -3.95 3.77
C VAL A 78 -11.15 -3.79 2.92
N THR A 79 -11.35 -2.60 2.38
CA THR A 79 -12.55 -2.25 1.61
C THR A 79 -12.26 -1.96 0.15
N LYS A 80 -11.02 -1.60 -0.18
CA LYS A 80 -10.62 -1.29 -1.56
C LYS A 80 -9.15 -1.59 -1.81
N TYR A 81 -8.85 -2.18 -2.96
CA TYR A 81 -7.50 -2.20 -3.52
C TYR A 81 -7.28 -1.00 -4.45
N ILE A 82 -6.05 -0.50 -4.44
CA ILE A 82 -5.61 0.65 -5.20
C ILE A 82 -4.66 0.12 -6.27
N TYR A 83 -4.95 0.44 -7.53
CA TYR A 83 -4.10 0.10 -8.66
C TYR A 83 -3.50 1.35 -9.25
N GLY A 84 -2.25 1.26 -9.72
CA GLY A 84 -1.51 2.39 -10.26
C GLY A 84 -0.77 2.03 -11.53
N THR A 85 -0.62 3.04 -12.38
CA THR A 85 0.23 3.04 -13.56
C THR A 85 1.06 4.33 -13.58
N SER A 86 1.91 4.53 -14.58
CA SER A 86 2.76 5.71 -14.70
C SER A 86 2.88 6.13 -16.16
N ALA A 87 2.59 7.40 -16.46
CA ALA A 87 2.77 8.01 -17.77
C ALA A 87 4.24 8.13 -18.19
N ILE A 88 5.17 8.05 -17.23
CA ILE A 88 6.61 8.01 -17.50
C ILE A 88 7.22 6.66 -17.12
N HIS A 89 8.31 6.30 -17.77
CA HIS A 89 9.06 5.11 -17.39
C HIS A 89 9.69 5.29 -16.00
N LEU A 90 9.30 4.43 -15.06
CA LEU A 90 9.85 4.36 -13.72
C LEU A 90 10.41 2.95 -13.48
N PRO A 91 11.73 2.82 -13.29
CA PRO A 91 12.37 1.54 -13.04
C PRO A 91 11.81 0.88 -11.79
N SER A 92 11.55 -0.42 -11.90
CA SER A 92 11.15 -1.29 -10.79
C SER A 92 9.85 -0.88 -10.06
N PHE A 93 9.07 0.05 -10.64
CA PHE A 93 7.73 0.41 -10.17
C PHE A 93 6.67 -0.61 -10.62
N ILE A 94 6.60 -0.87 -11.93
CA ILE A 94 5.70 -1.88 -12.52
C ILE A 94 6.46 -3.20 -12.63
N VAL A 95 6.05 -4.19 -11.85
CA VAL A 95 6.48 -5.57 -12.04
C VAL A 95 5.65 -6.16 -13.17
N LYS A 96 6.31 -6.48 -14.28
CA LYS A 96 5.68 -7.03 -15.48
C LYS A 96 5.78 -8.55 -15.49
N SER A 97 4.65 -9.21 -15.71
CA SER A 97 4.61 -10.64 -15.99
C SER A 97 5.34 -10.97 -17.30
N LEU A 98 6.09 -12.08 -17.30
CA LEU A 98 6.69 -12.71 -18.47
C LEU A 98 5.70 -13.59 -19.23
N SER A 99 4.54 -13.88 -18.64
CA SER A 99 3.48 -14.66 -19.28
C SER A 99 2.83 -13.86 -20.41
N ARG A 100 2.45 -14.56 -21.49
CA ARG A 100 1.62 -13.99 -22.56
C ARG A 100 0.19 -13.73 -22.09
N GLU A 101 -0.26 -14.46 -21.08
CA GLU A 101 -1.58 -14.40 -20.44
C GLU A 101 -1.56 -13.50 -19.20
N ALA A 102 -0.65 -12.52 -19.15
CA ALA A 102 -0.54 -11.58 -18.05
C ALA A 102 -1.89 -10.91 -17.74
N TRP A 103 -2.27 -10.89 -16.47
CA TRP A 103 -3.49 -10.24 -15.96
C TRP A 103 -3.55 -8.75 -16.33
N CYS A 104 -2.39 -8.07 -16.26
CA CYS A 104 -2.19 -6.70 -16.70
C CYS A 104 -0.71 -6.48 -17.06
N LYS A 105 -0.44 -5.60 -18.03
CA LYS A 105 0.93 -5.26 -18.48
C LYS A 105 1.39 -3.87 -18.06
N GLU A 106 0.45 -3.02 -17.66
CA GLU A 106 0.68 -1.57 -17.48
C GLU A 106 0.27 -1.08 -16.09
N SER A 107 -0.37 -1.94 -15.29
CA SER A 107 -0.85 -1.61 -13.95
C SER A 107 -0.32 -2.61 -12.93
N ASN A 108 -0.09 -2.12 -11.71
CA ASN A 108 0.18 -2.95 -10.56
C ASN A 108 -0.77 -2.59 -9.42
N TRP A 109 -0.98 -3.54 -8.51
CA TRP A 109 -1.49 -3.27 -7.18
C TRP A 109 -0.47 -2.45 -6.38
N ILE A 110 -0.89 -1.29 -5.86
CA ILE A 110 -0.01 -0.33 -5.19
C ILE A 110 -0.50 0.11 -3.82
N GLY A 111 -1.52 -0.54 -3.27
CA GLY A 111 -2.02 -0.19 -1.95
C GLY A 111 -3.44 -0.65 -1.67
N TYR A 112 -3.91 -0.34 -0.48
CA TYR A 112 -5.28 -0.63 -0.08
C TYR A 112 -5.84 0.45 0.85
N VAL A 113 -7.16 0.50 0.94
CA VAL A 113 -7.91 1.24 1.95
C VAL A 113 -8.56 0.24 2.89
N ALA A 114 -8.45 0.48 4.18
CA ALA A 114 -9.06 -0.32 5.23
C ALA A 114 -9.76 0.58 6.26
N VAL A 115 -10.72 0.02 6.99
CA VAL A 115 -11.42 0.71 8.06
C VAL A 115 -11.48 -0.18 9.30
N ALA A 116 -11.29 0.41 10.48
CA ALA A 116 -11.38 -0.30 11.74
C ALA A 116 -12.77 -0.96 11.87
N THR A 117 -12.83 -2.22 12.29
CA THR A 117 -14.11 -2.89 12.63
C THR A 117 -14.68 -2.34 13.93
N ASP A 118 -15.87 -2.76 14.37
CA ASP A 118 -16.42 -2.30 15.66
C ASP A 118 -15.55 -2.70 16.86
N GLU A 119 -14.95 -3.88 16.78
CA GLU A 119 -13.93 -4.34 17.73
C GLU A 119 -12.69 -3.45 17.69
N GLY A 120 -12.16 -3.19 16.49
CA GLY A 120 -11.01 -2.31 16.29
C GLY A 120 -11.27 -0.89 16.78
N LYS A 121 -12.45 -0.33 16.49
CA LYS A 121 -12.89 0.98 16.99
C LYS A 121 -12.86 1.03 18.50
N THR A 122 -13.36 0.00 19.16
CA THR A 122 -13.39 -0.08 20.63
C THR A 122 -11.97 -0.06 21.20
N ALA A 123 -11.04 -0.81 20.60
CA ALA A 123 -9.64 -0.85 21.02
C ALA A 123 -8.88 0.47 20.75
N LEU A 124 -9.16 1.10 19.60
CA LEU A 124 -8.51 2.33 19.14
C LEU A 124 -9.14 3.60 19.72
N GLY A 125 -10.36 3.53 20.23
CA GLY A 125 -11.13 4.67 20.73
C GLY A 125 -11.77 5.55 19.64
N ARG A 126 -11.68 5.15 18.37
CA ARG A 126 -12.26 5.85 17.21
C ARG A 126 -12.34 4.96 15.98
N ARG A 127 -13.17 5.32 15.00
CA ARG A 127 -13.21 4.68 13.69
C ARG A 127 -12.05 5.18 12.84
N ASP A 128 -10.98 4.41 12.79
CA ASP A 128 -9.82 4.77 11.97
C ASP A 128 -9.96 4.23 10.54
N ILE A 129 -9.73 5.08 9.57
CA ILE A 129 -9.57 4.73 8.16
C ILE A 129 -8.08 4.72 7.87
N VAL A 130 -7.56 3.63 7.31
CA VAL A 130 -6.16 3.49 6.93
C VAL A 130 -6.03 3.45 5.42
N VAL A 131 -5.15 4.29 4.87
CA VAL A 131 -4.70 4.20 3.48
C VAL A 131 -3.24 3.77 3.47
N SER A 132 -2.96 2.61 2.89
CA SER A 132 -1.62 2.04 2.84
C SER A 132 -1.08 2.04 1.42
N TRP A 133 0.09 2.65 1.21
CA TRP A 133 0.74 2.77 -0.09
C TRP A 133 1.98 1.88 -0.20
N ARG A 134 2.08 1.13 -1.30
CA ARG A 134 3.19 0.22 -1.58
C ARG A 134 4.48 0.97 -1.91
N GLY A 135 5.61 0.45 -1.38
CA GLY A 135 6.95 0.80 -1.84
C GLY A 135 7.35 0.13 -3.15
N THR A 136 8.64 0.25 -3.51
CA THR A 136 9.25 -0.50 -4.61
C THR A 136 9.79 -1.84 -4.09
N VAL A 137 9.71 -2.90 -4.92
CA VAL A 137 10.27 -4.22 -4.55
C VAL A 137 11.80 -4.21 -4.65
N GLN A 138 12.35 -3.58 -5.69
CA GLN A 138 13.79 -3.50 -5.95
C GLN A 138 14.29 -2.07 -5.74
N THR A 139 14.34 -1.60 -4.49
CA THR A 139 14.64 -0.20 -4.19
C THR A 139 15.99 0.26 -4.73
N MET A 140 17.01 -0.61 -4.77
CA MET A 140 18.34 -0.21 -5.26
C MET A 140 18.36 0.15 -6.75
N GLU A 141 17.64 -0.61 -7.58
CA GLU A 141 17.47 -0.28 -9.00
C GLU A 141 16.77 1.08 -9.14
N TRP A 142 15.73 1.30 -8.33
CA TRP A 142 15.01 2.57 -8.31
C TRP A 142 15.90 3.76 -7.89
N ILE A 143 16.74 3.63 -6.85
CA ILE A 143 17.65 4.69 -6.40
C ILE A 143 18.63 5.09 -7.50
N ASN A 144 19.16 4.09 -8.23
CA ASN A 144 20.17 4.32 -9.26
C ASN A 144 19.62 5.09 -10.47
N ASP A 145 18.37 4.82 -10.85
CA ASP A 145 17.76 5.39 -12.06
C ASP A 145 16.82 6.58 -11.82
N LEU A 146 16.67 6.99 -10.56
CA LEU A 146 15.76 8.06 -10.18
C LEU A 146 16.13 9.39 -10.83
N LYS A 147 15.20 9.94 -11.62
CA LYS A 147 15.25 11.32 -12.09
C LYS A 147 14.62 12.26 -11.06
N PHE A 148 15.29 13.37 -10.79
CA PHE A 148 14.90 14.32 -9.74
C PHE A 148 14.08 15.50 -10.24
N ASP A 149 13.50 15.38 -11.44
CA ASP A 149 12.68 16.42 -12.04
C ASP A 149 11.42 16.67 -11.21
N LYS A 150 11.02 17.95 -11.15
CA LYS A 150 9.78 18.38 -10.50
C LYS A 150 8.80 18.88 -11.54
N VAL A 151 7.53 18.52 -11.37
CA VAL A 151 6.42 19.01 -12.19
C VAL A 151 5.47 19.84 -11.35
N SER A 152 4.84 20.83 -11.98
CA SER A 152 3.75 21.58 -11.37
C SER A 152 2.52 20.68 -11.27
N ALA A 153 1.76 20.77 -10.18
CA ALA A 153 0.59 19.93 -9.93
C ALA A 153 -0.67 20.77 -9.63
N PRO A 154 -1.08 21.69 -10.52
CA PRO A 154 -2.20 22.60 -10.28
C PRO A 154 -3.53 21.86 -10.03
N ASP A 155 -3.70 20.68 -10.62
CA ASP A 155 -4.91 19.84 -10.46
C ASP A 155 -5.08 19.28 -9.03
N ILE A 156 -3.98 19.21 -8.27
CA ILE A 156 -3.98 18.82 -6.86
C ILE A 156 -4.03 20.06 -5.97
N PHE A 157 -3.28 21.10 -6.30
CA PHE A 157 -3.06 22.27 -5.44
C PHE A 157 -3.87 23.51 -5.88
N LYS A 158 -5.12 23.30 -6.30
CA LYS A 158 -6.11 24.36 -6.59
C LYS A 158 -5.60 25.46 -7.54
N GLY A 159 -4.87 25.07 -8.58
CA GLY A 159 -4.31 25.99 -9.58
C GLY A 159 -2.98 26.65 -9.19
N ASP A 160 -2.40 26.35 -8.02
CA ASP A 160 -1.09 26.89 -7.64
C ASP A 160 0.04 26.22 -8.43
N HIS A 161 0.52 26.91 -9.46
CA HIS A 161 1.61 26.42 -10.29
C HIS A 161 2.99 26.42 -9.62
N ASN A 162 3.14 27.10 -8.48
CA ASN A 162 4.40 27.15 -7.74
C ASN A 162 4.64 25.88 -6.92
N VAL A 163 3.58 25.15 -6.57
CA VAL A 163 3.71 23.85 -5.92
C VAL A 163 4.21 22.84 -6.93
N LYS A 164 5.44 22.35 -6.71
CA LYS A 164 6.07 21.36 -7.58
C LYS A 164 6.39 20.09 -6.81
N ILE A 165 6.00 18.96 -7.38
CA ILE A 165 6.17 17.60 -6.84
C ILE A 165 7.16 16.84 -7.72
N GLN A 166 7.90 15.87 -7.16
CA GLN A 166 8.73 14.98 -7.97
C GLN A 166 7.89 14.29 -9.05
N HIS A 167 8.41 14.24 -10.29
CA HIS A 167 7.65 13.82 -11.47
C HIS A 167 7.14 12.37 -11.39
N GLY A 168 7.94 11.45 -10.87
CA GLY A 168 7.54 10.06 -10.66
C GLY A 168 6.39 9.91 -9.68
N TRP A 169 6.44 10.58 -8.52
CA TRP A 169 5.36 10.57 -7.53
C TRP A 169 4.06 11.10 -8.12
N HIS A 170 4.15 12.24 -8.80
CA HIS A 170 3.02 12.82 -9.49
C HIS A 170 2.45 11.86 -10.54
N SER A 171 3.31 11.26 -11.37
CA SER A 171 2.88 10.36 -12.44
C SER A 171 2.19 9.10 -11.89
N ILE A 172 2.75 8.45 -10.87
CA ILE A 172 2.11 7.29 -10.23
C ILE A 172 0.75 7.66 -9.65
N TYR A 173 0.67 8.84 -9.01
CA TYR A 173 -0.51 9.25 -8.29
C TYR A 173 -1.67 9.66 -9.20
N THR A 174 -1.39 10.31 -10.34
CA THR A 174 -2.42 10.95 -11.19
C THR A 174 -2.66 10.27 -12.54
N THR A 175 -1.81 9.34 -12.98
CA THR A 175 -2.02 8.70 -14.29
C THR A 175 -3.25 7.79 -14.26
N ALA A 176 -4.13 7.98 -15.22
CA ALA A 176 -5.24 7.11 -15.54
C ALA A 176 -5.13 6.66 -17.01
N ASP A 177 -5.64 5.47 -17.30
CA ASP A 177 -5.85 4.97 -18.65
C ASP A 177 -7.30 4.49 -18.79
N PRO A 178 -8.17 5.21 -19.52
CA PRO A 178 -9.56 4.83 -19.74
C PRO A 178 -9.73 3.44 -20.39
N LYS A 179 -8.69 2.92 -21.07
CA LYS A 179 -8.70 1.59 -21.68
C LYS A 179 -8.26 0.49 -20.71
N SER A 180 -7.64 0.84 -19.59
CA SER A 180 -7.20 -0.13 -18.58
C SER A 180 -8.41 -0.71 -17.83
N ARG A 181 -8.37 -2.00 -17.53
CA ARG A 181 -9.37 -2.63 -16.64
C ARG A 181 -9.30 -2.06 -15.23
N PHE A 182 -8.10 -1.74 -14.74
CA PHE A 182 -7.83 -1.41 -13.34
C PHE A 182 -7.54 0.08 -13.10
N ASN A 183 -7.14 0.83 -14.12
CA ASN A 183 -6.75 2.24 -14.01
C ASN A 183 -7.63 3.19 -14.84
N LYS A 184 -8.93 2.87 -14.98
CA LYS A 184 -9.91 3.79 -15.60
C LYS A 184 -9.90 5.15 -14.92
N SER A 185 -9.70 5.16 -13.61
CA SER A 185 -9.41 6.33 -12.78
C SER A 185 -8.01 6.23 -12.18
N SER A 186 -7.44 7.38 -11.83
CA SER A 186 -6.10 7.44 -11.26
C SER A 186 -6.06 6.82 -9.86
N ALA A 187 -4.87 6.45 -9.38
CA ALA A 187 -4.71 5.95 -8.02
C ALA A 187 -5.21 6.96 -6.97
N ARG A 188 -4.98 8.25 -7.22
CA ARG A 188 -5.57 9.36 -6.46
C ARG A 188 -7.08 9.24 -6.37
N ASP A 189 -7.76 9.17 -7.51
CA ASP A 189 -9.22 9.20 -7.55
C ASP A 189 -9.83 7.95 -6.88
N GLN A 190 -9.22 6.78 -7.08
CA GLN A 190 -9.63 5.54 -6.40
C GLN A 190 -9.60 5.68 -4.87
N VAL A 191 -8.56 6.31 -4.32
CA VAL A 191 -8.43 6.56 -2.87
C VAL A 191 -9.41 7.61 -2.40
N LEU A 192 -9.51 8.74 -3.11
CA LEU A 192 -10.38 9.84 -2.72
C LEU A 192 -11.85 9.44 -2.73
N GLU A 193 -12.27 8.61 -3.69
CA GLU A 193 -13.60 8.03 -3.77
C GLU A 193 -13.90 7.14 -2.55
N GLU A 194 -13.00 6.20 -2.24
CA GLU A 194 -13.23 5.26 -1.14
C GLU A 194 -13.16 5.93 0.24
N VAL A 195 -12.20 6.82 0.45
CA VAL A 195 -12.09 7.61 1.69
C VAL A 195 -13.38 8.40 1.91
N ARG A 196 -13.89 9.06 0.87
CA ARG A 196 -15.14 9.81 0.94
C ARG A 196 -16.34 8.91 1.25
N ARG A 197 -16.42 7.72 0.65
CA ARG A 197 -17.46 6.73 0.94
C ARG A 197 -17.44 6.31 2.41
N LEU A 198 -16.26 6.02 2.97
CA LEU A 198 -16.09 5.59 4.36
C LEU A 198 -16.40 6.71 5.37
N ILE A 199 -15.98 7.94 5.08
CA ILE A 199 -16.30 9.10 5.92
C ILE A 199 -17.81 9.31 5.98
N GLU A 200 -18.50 9.22 4.84
CA GLU A 200 -19.95 9.38 4.81
C GLU A 200 -20.66 8.24 5.54
N LEU A 201 -20.17 7.00 5.39
CA LEU A 201 -20.70 5.82 6.07
C LEU A 201 -20.59 5.92 7.60
N HIS A 202 -19.51 6.52 8.11
CA HIS A 202 -19.22 6.64 9.53
C HIS A 202 -19.34 8.07 10.06
N LYS A 203 -20.07 8.93 9.36
CA LYS A 203 -20.13 10.36 9.66
C LYS A 203 -20.65 10.71 11.04
N ASP A 204 -21.37 9.80 11.69
CA ASP A 204 -21.93 9.98 13.03
C ASP A 204 -20.98 9.55 14.16
N GLU A 205 -19.84 8.94 13.82
CA GLU A 205 -18.82 8.46 14.75
C GLU A 205 -17.64 9.44 14.87
N ASP A 206 -16.76 9.21 15.85
CA ASP A 206 -15.42 9.82 15.86
C ASP A 206 -14.56 9.11 14.81
N VAL A 207 -14.16 9.83 13.76
CA VAL A 207 -13.38 9.29 12.64
C VAL A 207 -11.97 9.89 12.63
N SER A 208 -10.98 9.06 12.30
CA SER A 208 -9.63 9.52 11.93
C SER A 208 -9.20 8.94 10.59
N LEU A 209 -8.28 9.60 9.91
CA LEU A 209 -7.63 9.08 8.72
C LEU A 209 -6.13 8.97 8.94
N THR A 210 -5.63 7.75 8.86
CA THR A 210 -4.22 7.44 8.98
C THR A 210 -3.65 6.96 7.65
N ILE A 211 -2.55 7.55 7.19
CA ILE A 211 -1.94 7.23 5.90
C ILE A 211 -0.54 6.70 6.14
N VAL A 212 -0.22 5.56 5.54
CA VAL A 212 1.02 4.85 5.82
C VAL A 212 1.73 4.47 4.54
N GLY A 213 3.04 4.37 4.62
CA GLY A 213 3.85 3.91 3.51
C GLY A 213 5.33 3.87 3.86
N HIS A 214 6.06 3.07 3.08
CA HIS A 214 7.51 2.94 3.16
C HIS A 214 8.14 3.29 1.81
N SER A 215 9.31 3.95 1.82
CA SER A 215 10.06 4.27 0.60
C SER A 215 9.25 5.09 -0.42
N MET A 216 9.09 4.63 -1.66
CA MET A 216 8.14 5.22 -2.62
C MET A 216 6.72 5.37 -2.04
N GLY A 217 6.23 4.36 -1.30
CA GLY A 217 4.92 4.39 -0.66
C GLY A 217 4.82 5.51 0.37
N ALA A 218 5.90 5.82 1.08
CA ALA A 218 5.97 6.97 1.99
C ALA A 218 5.84 8.32 1.27
N ALA A 219 6.41 8.44 0.06
CA ALA A 219 6.25 9.63 -0.77
C ALA A 219 4.80 9.82 -1.24
N LEU A 220 4.15 8.74 -1.68
CA LEU A 220 2.75 8.72 -2.08
C LEU A 220 1.81 9.00 -0.89
N ALA A 221 2.06 8.37 0.26
CA ALA A 221 1.35 8.62 1.51
C ALA A 221 1.40 10.10 1.93
N THR A 222 2.59 10.69 1.84
CA THR A 222 2.81 12.11 2.15
C THR A 222 2.06 13.03 1.16
N LEU A 223 2.11 12.74 -0.13
CA LEU A 223 1.37 13.50 -1.15
C LEU A 223 -0.15 13.37 -0.96
N ASN A 224 -0.63 12.15 -0.70
CA ASN A 224 -2.04 11.83 -0.49
C ASN A 224 -2.60 12.52 0.77
N ALA A 225 -1.85 12.55 1.88
CA ALA A 225 -2.25 13.26 3.09
C ALA A 225 -2.48 14.76 2.82
N VAL A 226 -1.54 15.39 2.12
CA VAL A 226 -1.64 16.82 1.78
C VAL A 226 -2.80 17.06 0.81
N ASP A 227 -2.95 16.24 -0.23
CA ASP A 227 -4.05 16.35 -1.20
C ASP A 227 -5.43 16.25 -0.53
N ILE A 228 -5.61 15.28 0.36
CA ILE A 228 -6.87 15.07 1.09
C ILE A 228 -7.25 16.33 1.88
N VAL A 229 -6.32 16.92 2.62
CA VAL A 229 -6.60 18.09 3.46
C VAL A 229 -6.72 19.37 2.62
N VAL A 230 -5.87 19.56 1.61
CA VAL A 230 -5.98 20.68 0.65
C VAL A 230 -7.38 20.69 0.03
N ASN A 231 -7.87 19.54 -0.40
CA ASN A 231 -9.13 19.43 -1.12
C ASN A 231 -10.35 19.13 -0.22
N GLY A 232 -10.17 19.12 1.11
CA GLY A 232 -11.25 18.98 2.08
C GLY A 232 -11.95 17.62 2.03
N TYR A 233 -11.22 16.56 1.70
CA TYR A 233 -11.71 15.18 1.75
C TYR A 233 -11.71 14.60 3.17
N ASN A 234 -11.22 15.32 4.18
CA ASN A 234 -11.21 14.92 5.59
C ASN A 234 -12.42 15.44 6.38
N LYS A 235 -13.58 15.53 5.75
CA LYS A 235 -14.86 15.88 6.38
C LYS A 235 -16.05 15.29 5.61
N PRO A 236 -17.20 15.07 6.26
CA PRO A 236 -18.43 14.67 5.58
C PRO A 236 -18.88 15.69 4.53
N MET A 237 -19.74 15.25 3.60
CA MET A 237 -20.26 16.14 2.55
C MET A 237 -21.20 17.21 3.11
N ASP A 238 -22.00 16.84 4.11
CA ASP A 238 -22.77 17.80 4.89
C ASP A 238 -21.79 18.62 5.75
N THR A 239 -21.71 19.93 5.48
CA THR A 239 -20.72 20.84 6.08
C THR A 239 -20.96 21.13 7.56
N SER A 240 -21.85 20.38 8.21
CA SER A 240 -22.23 20.52 9.62
C SER A 240 -21.15 20.05 10.60
N ARG A 241 -20.19 19.22 10.16
CA ARG A 241 -19.08 18.73 10.99
C ARG A 241 -17.74 19.36 10.62
N GLU A 242 -16.91 19.56 11.64
CA GLU A 242 -15.53 20.00 11.47
C GLU A 242 -14.69 18.93 10.78
N ALA A 243 -13.61 19.37 10.12
CA ALA A 243 -12.66 18.48 9.51
C ALA A 243 -11.87 17.73 10.59
N PHE A 244 -11.65 16.43 10.39
CA PHE A 244 -10.89 15.62 11.34
C PHE A 244 -9.41 15.54 10.94
N LEU A 245 -8.57 15.21 11.92
CA LEU A 245 -7.12 15.11 11.76
C LEU A 245 -6.74 13.99 10.77
N VAL A 246 -5.88 14.34 9.81
CA VAL A 246 -5.19 13.39 8.93
C VAL A 246 -3.76 13.20 9.41
N THR A 247 -3.38 11.97 9.74
CA THR A 247 -2.02 11.66 10.23
C THR A 247 -1.32 10.72 9.26
N ALA A 248 -0.11 11.06 8.84
CA ALA A 248 0.74 10.16 8.07
C ALA A 248 1.89 9.62 8.91
N PHE A 249 2.05 8.30 8.97
CA PHE A 249 3.24 7.62 9.50
C PHE A 249 4.03 7.05 8.33
N VAL A 250 5.16 7.67 8.03
CA VAL A 250 5.93 7.36 6.82
C VAL A 250 7.35 6.94 7.16
N PHE A 251 7.77 5.82 6.58
CA PHE A 251 9.04 5.17 6.87
C PHE A 251 9.97 5.33 5.68
N ALA A 252 11.23 5.69 5.94
CA ALA A 252 12.23 5.87 4.88
C ALA A 252 11.77 6.83 3.76
N SER A 253 11.04 7.90 4.12
CA SER A 253 10.38 8.79 3.15
C SER A 253 11.39 9.65 2.39
N PRO A 254 11.53 9.52 1.06
CA PRO A 254 12.25 10.49 0.27
C PRO A 254 11.50 11.83 0.25
N ARG A 255 12.14 12.89 -0.25
CA ARG A 255 11.47 14.19 -0.40
C ARG A 255 10.41 14.14 -1.50
N VAL A 256 9.32 14.87 -1.27
CA VAL A 256 8.14 14.86 -2.16
C VAL A 256 8.08 16.09 -3.06
N GLY A 257 8.23 17.29 -2.48
CA GLY A 257 8.01 18.55 -3.21
C GLY A 257 9.01 19.64 -2.87
N ASN A 258 8.84 20.79 -3.50
CA ASN A 258 9.65 21.99 -3.27
C ASN A 258 9.23 22.78 -2.02
N SER A 259 9.83 23.94 -1.82
CA SER A 259 9.49 24.84 -0.70
C SER A 259 8.04 25.34 -0.73
N SER A 260 7.45 25.54 -1.91
CA SER A 260 6.02 25.87 -2.02
C SER A 260 5.13 24.75 -1.49
N PHE A 261 5.43 23.48 -1.82
CA PHE A 261 4.76 22.33 -1.21
C PHE A 261 4.87 22.31 0.32
N LYS A 262 6.05 22.61 0.87
CA LYS A 262 6.25 22.77 2.32
C LYS A 262 5.39 23.90 2.90
N ASN A 263 5.33 25.05 2.22
CA ASN A 263 4.52 26.19 2.67
C ASN A 263 3.02 25.84 2.64
N THR A 264 2.57 25.13 1.59
CA THR A 264 1.20 24.59 1.53
C THR A 264 0.94 23.70 2.73
N PHE A 265 1.79 22.71 3.00
CA PHE A 265 1.65 21.86 4.19
C PHE A 265 1.54 22.67 5.48
N SER A 266 2.44 23.63 5.71
CA SER A 266 2.41 24.47 6.92
C SER A 266 1.11 25.27 7.04
N SER A 267 0.49 25.69 5.92
CA SER A 267 -0.76 26.45 5.93
C SER A 267 -2.00 25.63 6.29
N LEU A 268 -1.90 24.29 6.26
CA LEU A 268 -3.01 23.39 6.61
C LEU A 268 -3.25 23.30 8.13
N GLY A 269 -2.31 23.78 8.94
CA GLY A 269 -2.45 23.91 10.40
C GLY A 269 -2.70 22.57 11.09
N ASP A 270 -3.70 22.55 11.97
CA ASP A 270 -4.01 21.41 12.86
C ASP A 270 -4.74 20.25 12.19
N ASN A 271 -5.09 20.38 10.91
CA ASN A 271 -5.80 19.34 10.16
C ASN A 271 -4.90 18.21 9.66
N ILE A 272 -3.57 18.38 9.74
CA ILE A 272 -2.61 17.41 9.21
C ILE A 272 -1.39 17.24 10.11
N ARG A 273 -0.93 15.99 10.24
CA ARG A 273 0.32 15.63 10.90
C ARG A 273 1.08 14.60 10.06
N VAL A 274 2.40 14.72 10.02
CA VAL A 274 3.27 13.75 9.32
C VAL A 274 4.44 13.42 10.24
N LEU A 275 4.55 12.17 10.66
CA LEU A 275 5.71 11.64 11.37
C LEU A 275 6.55 10.82 10.41
N ARG A 276 7.79 11.29 10.21
CA ARG A 276 8.78 10.63 9.35
C ARG A 276 9.73 9.83 10.22
N ILE A 277 9.77 8.53 10.02
CA ILE A 277 10.74 7.65 10.66
C ILE A 277 11.95 7.57 9.74
N GLU A 278 13.12 7.96 10.25
CA GLU A 278 14.39 7.99 9.52
C GLU A 278 15.42 7.11 10.23
N ASN A 279 16.02 6.17 9.51
CA ASN A 279 17.13 5.35 10.00
C ASN A 279 18.47 6.02 9.65
N ALA A 280 19.36 6.15 10.63
CA ALA A 280 20.57 6.97 10.53
C ALA A 280 21.46 6.70 9.30
N ASN A 281 21.57 5.43 8.89
CA ASN A 281 22.41 5.01 7.76
C ASN A 281 21.63 4.82 6.45
N ASP A 282 20.31 5.02 6.45
CA ASP A 282 19.50 4.95 5.23
C ASP A 282 19.63 6.23 4.40
N LEU A 283 20.05 6.09 3.15
CA LEU A 283 20.24 7.22 2.24
C LEU A 283 18.93 7.72 1.61
N VAL A 284 17.88 6.90 1.56
CA VAL A 284 16.64 7.23 0.84
C VAL A 284 15.95 8.50 1.37
N PRO A 285 15.82 8.72 2.70
CA PRO A 285 15.28 9.98 3.22
C PRO A 285 16.03 11.22 2.74
N HIS A 286 17.32 11.08 2.44
CA HIS A 286 18.14 12.20 1.99
C HIS A 286 18.09 12.42 0.48
N LEU A 287 17.43 11.54 -0.29
CA LEU A 287 17.21 11.73 -1.71
C LEU A 287 16.08 12.75 -1.94
N PRO A 288 16.26 13.67 -2.91
CA PRO A 288 17.42 13.85 -3.82
C PRO A 288 18.66 14.46 -3.16
N LEU A 289 19.83 13.81 -3.27
CA LEU A 289 21.12 14.31 -2.75
C LEU A 289 21.88 15.18 -3.76
N LYS A 290 21.90 14.80 -5.05
CA LYS A 290 22.77 15.41 -6.09
C LYS A 290 22.52 16.90 -6.34
N LEU A 291 21.31 17.40 -6.07
CA LEU A 291 20.95 18.79 -6.33
C LEU A 291 21.04 19.70 -5.08
N GLN A 292 21.02 19.12 -3.87
CA GLN A 292 21.02 19.93 -2.65
C GLN A 292 22.37 20.61 -2.40
N MET A 293 23.48 19.92 -2.68
CA MET A 293 24.84 20.49 -2.56
C MET A 293 25.12 21.61 -3.57
N MET A 294 24.49 21.59 -4.74
CA MET A 294 24.72 22.55 -5.83
C MET A 294 23.74 23.74 -5.81
N CYS A 295 22.56 23.56 -5.21
CA CYS A 295 21.50 24.58 -5.12
C CYS A 295 21.34 25.23 -3.74
N PHE A 296 22.27 24.97 -2.80
CA PHE A 296 22.29 25.54 -1.45
C PHE A 296 22.09 27.07 -1.39
N PRO A 297 22.57 27.90 -2.35
CA PRO A 297 22.33 29.34 -2.31
C PRO A 297 20.99 29.80 -2.94
N MET A 298 20.18 28.93 -3.57
CA MET A 298 19.04 29.38 -4.41
C MET A 298 17.65 28.90 -3.99
N ASN A 299 17.48 28.09 -2.93
CA ASN A 299 16.14 27.62 -2.50
C ASN A 299 15.36 26.82 -3.59
N ILE A 300 16.05 26.31 -4.63
CA ILE A 300 15.50 25.54 -5.77
C ILE A 300 15.34 24.04 -5.43
N GLY A 301 15.66 23.63 -4.19
CA GLY A 301 15.72 22.23 -3.76
C GLY A 301 14.37 21.56 -3.50
N TYR A 302 14.45 20.36 -2.94
CA TYR A 302 13.30 19.67 -2.35
C TYR A 302 13.28 19.93 -0.84
N SER A 303 12.08 19.92 -0.27
CA SER A 303 11.86 20.21 1.15
C SER A 303 11.12 19.05 1.82
N HIS A 304 11.55 18.69 3.03
CA HIS A 304 10.77 17.81 3.89
C HIS A 304 9.66 18.58 4.60
N ILE A 305 8.61 17.85 4.95
CA ILE A 305 7.49 18.30 5.78
C ILE A 305 7.33 17.34 6.98
N GLY A 306 6.61 17.77 8.02
CA GLY A 306 6.39 16.95 9.22
C GLY A 306 7.56 16.86 10.20
N LYS A 307 7.32 16.12 11.29
CA LYS A 307 8.27 15.81 12.36
C LYS A 307 9.10 14.57 12.01
N VAL A 308 10.24 14.42 12.68
CA VAL A 308 11.15 13.27 12.48
C VAL A 308 11.32 12.52 13.78
N LEU A 309 11.10 11.20 13.73
CA LEU A 309 11.64 10.26 14.68
C LEU A 309 12.90 9.64 14.08
N ARG A 310 14.06 9.92 14.67
CA ARG A 310 15.32 9.32 14.23
C ARG A 310 15.56 8.03 15.00
N ILE A 311 15.87 6.97 14.27
CA ILE A 311 16.32 5.69 14.81
C ILE A 311 17.72 5.41 14.30
N ASP A 312 18.49 4.67 15.09
CA ASP A 312 19.80 4.20 14.68
C ASP A 312 19.87 2.69 14.89
N THR A 313 19.63 1.97 13.80
CA THR A 313 19.65 0.50 13.82
C THR A 313 21.06 -0.07 13.94
N SER A 314 22.11 0.73 13.71
CA SER A 314 23.49 0.26 13.90
C SER A 314 23.84 -0.02 15.36
N LYS A 315 23.10 0.56 16.29
CA LYS A 315 23.20 0.31 17.73
C LYS A 315 22.63 -1.05 18.17
N SER A 316 21.86 -1.72 17.30
CA SER A 316 21.20 -2.96 17.71
C SER A 316 22.19 -4.14 17.72
N PRO A 317 22.30 -4.87 18.85
CA PRO A 317 23.20 -6.03 18.94
C PRO A 317 22.69 -7.22 18.12
N TYR A 318 21.46 -7.19 17.63
CA TYR A 318 20.83 -8.26 16.86
C TYR A 318 21.14 -8.18 15.36
N LEU A 319 21.58 -7.01 14.86
CA LEU A 319 21.75 -6.79 13.42
C LEU A 319 23.21 -6.99 12.98
N LYS A 320 23.40 -7.62 11.82
CA LYS A 320 24.71 -7.80 11.20
C LYS A 320 25.39 -6.47 10.93
N GLN A 321 26.66 -6.39 11.33
CA GLN A 321 27.55 -5.25 11.06
C GLN A 321 28.78 -5.68 10.23
N PRO A 322 29.21 -4.89 9.23
CA PRO A 322 28.54 -3.69 8.74
C PRO A 322 27.22 -4.03 8.00
N GLY A 323 26.25 -3.12 8.11
CA GLY A 323 25.04 -3.16 7.29
C GLY A 323 25.30 -2.78 5.82
N ASP A 324 24.24 -2.75 5.02
CA ASP A 324 24.26 -2.20 3.66
C ASP A 324 22.96 -1.41 3.39
N ILE A 325 22.93 -0.70 2.26
CA ILE A 325 21.80 0.18 1.88
C ILE A 325 20.48 -0.59 1.87
N GLN A 326 20.45 -1.84 1.39
CA GLN A 326 19.23 -2.63 1.34
C GLN A 326 18.77 -2.98 2.76
N ARG A 327 19.67 -3.41 3.64
CA ARG A 327 19.36 -3.74 5.04
C ARG A 327 18.96 -2.52 5.86
N TRP A 328 19.62 -1.38 5.68
CA TRP A 328 19.25 -0.14 6.37
C TRP A 328 17.91 0.43 5.91
N HIS A 329 17.58 0.22 4.63
CA HIS A 329 16.34 0.68 4.04
C HIS A 329 15.16 -0.28 4.28
N ASP A 330 15.41 -1.54 4.65
CA ASP A 330 14.36 -2.53 4.82
C ASP A 330 13.35 -2.13 5.91
N MET A 331 12.06 -2.25 5.59
CA MET A 331 10.97 -1.84 6.48
C MET A 331 10.95 -2.63 7.79
N GLU A 332 11.30 -3.92 7.78
CA GLU A 332 11.34 -4.72 9.00
C GLU A 332 12.53 -4.32 9.90
N THR A 333 13.64 -3.85 9.30
CA THR A 333 14.75 -3.18 10.02
C THR A 333 14.30 -1.87 10.66
N TYR A 334 13.50 -1.06 9.95
CA TYR A 334 12.92 0.16 10.51
C TYR A 334 12.04 -0.12 11.73
N LEU A 335 11.12 -1.09 11.62
CA LEU A 335 10.24 -1.48 12.71
C LEU A 335 11.01 -2.07 13.91
N HIS A 336 12.09 -2.81 13.66
CA HIS A 336 13.00 -3.28 14.71
C HIS A 336 13.70 -2.11 15.42
N GLY A 337 14.17 -1.12 14.67
CA GLY A 337 14.74 0.11 15.22
C GLY A 337 13.74 0.89 16.07
N VAL A 338 12.49 1.04 15.62
CA VAL A 338 11.41 1.64 16.43
C VAL A 338 11.15 0.82 17.68
N ALA A 339 11.17 -0.51 17.61
CA ALA A 339 10.91 -1.37 18.77
C ALA A 339 11.96 -1.27 19.87
N GLY A 340 13.20 -0.85 19.55
CA GLY A 340 14.28 -0.78 20.54
C GLY A 340 15.08 0.51 20.66
N THR A 341 14.76 1.56 19.91
CA THR A 341 15.45 2.84 20.04
C THR A 341 15.27 3.46 21.43
N GLN A 342 16.36 4.00 21.99
CA GLN A 342 16.38 4.81 23.21
C GLN A 342 16.94 6.22 22.92
N GLY A 343 16.71 6.71 21.69
CA GLY A 343 17.28 7.99 21.23
C GLY A 343 18.80 7.94 21.17
N GLU A 344 19.46 8.82 21.92
CA GLU A 344 20.92 8.85 22.04
C GLU A 344 21.48 7.66 22.86
N GLY A 345 20.65 7.00 23.67
CA GLY A 345 21.04 5.84 24.47
C GLY A 345 21.33 4.56 23.66
N GLU A 346 21.69 3.51 24.40
CA GLU A 346 21.90 2.16 23.87
C GLU A 346 20.60 1.52 23.41
N PHE A 347 20.67 0.63 22.42
CA PHE A 347 19.50 -0.09 21.95
C PHE A 347 18.97 -1.03 23.03
N ASP A 348 17.67 -0.95 23.32
CA ASP A 348 16.97 -1.86 24.23
C ASP A 348 15.58 -2.17 23.68
N LEU A 349 15.30 -3.45 23.42
CA LEU A 349 14.06 -3.92 22.81
C LEU A 349 12.92 -3.87 23.83
N VAL A 350 12.13 -2.79 23.80
CA VAL A 350 11.10 -2.50 24.83
C VAL A 350 9.83 -3.32 24.66
N VAL A 351 9.53 -3.75 23.43
CA VAL A 351 8.26 -4.42 23.08
C VAL A 351 8.48 -5.79 22.41
N PRO A 352 9.25 -6.72 23.01
CA PRO A 352 9.62 -7.99 22.38
C PRO A 352 8.43 -8.92 22.13
N HIS A 353 7.33 -8.76 22.89
CA HIS A 353 6.08 -9.49 22.71
C HIS A 353 5.22 -8.94 21.56
N VAL A 354 5.44 -7.68 21.17
CA VAL A 354 4.80 -7.06 20.00
C VAL A 354 5.64 -7.29 18.75
N ARG A 355 6.96 -7.30 18.90
CA ARG A 355 7.90 -7.31 17.79
C ARG A 355 8.98 -8.37 17.96
N ALA A 356 8.80 -9.49 17.28
CA ALA A 356 9.81 -10.54 17.21
C ALA A 356 10.98 -10.13 16.31
N ILE A 357 12.23 -10.33 16.77
CA ILE A 357 13.43 -10.01 15.98
C ILE A 357 13.47 -10.76 14.64
N ALA A 358 12.88 -11.97 14.58
CA ALA A 358 12.84 -12.82 13.39
C ALA A 358 12.22 -12.13 12.16
N LEU A 359 11.34 -11.15 12.37
CA LEU A 359 10.69 -10.39 11.30
C LEU A 359 11.70 -9.61 10.44
N VAL A 360 12.86 -9.23 10.98
CA VAL A 360 13.95 -8.56 10.22
C VAL A 360 14.38 -9.39 9.00
N ASN A 361 14.38 -10.71 9.12
CA ASN A 361 14.86 -11.61 8.07
C ASN A 361 13.78 -11.99 7.04
N LYS A 362 12.59 -11.36 7.02
CA LYS A 362 11.55 -11.66 6.00
C LYS A 362 12.10 -11.57 4.59
N TYR A 363 12.84 -10.49 4.29
CA TYR A 363 13.35 -10.14 2.95
C TYR A 363 14.83 -9.82 2.92
N SER A 364 15.56 -10.18 3.97
CA SER A 364 16.99 -9.90 4.10
C SER A 364 17.68 -10.98 4.92
N ASP A 365 19.01 -10.94 4.89
CA ASP A 365 19.87 -11.59 5.89
C ASP A 365 20.39 -10.53 6.87
N GLY A 366 19.48 -9.94 7.64
CA GLY A 366 19.74 -8.77 8.47
C GLY A 366 20.24 -9.08 9.88
N LEU A 367 19.81 -10.21 10.45
CA LEU A 367 20.17 -10.63 11.81
C LEU A 367 21.53 -11.33 11.87
N ILE A 368 22.25 -11.21 13.00
CA ILE A 368 23.45 -12.01 13.27
C ILE A 368 23.14 -13.51 13.29
N ASP A 369 24.12 -14.33 12.90
CA ASP A 369 23.92 -15.79 12.76
C ASP A 369 23.54 -16.48 14.08
N ASP A 370 23.98 -15.93 15.21
CA ASP A 370 23.66 -16.40 16.57
C ASP A 370 22.17 -16.27 16.92
N CYS A 371 21.41 -15.46 16.17
CA CYS A 371 19.95 -15.41 16.33
C CYS A 371 19.25 -16.66 15.75
N HIS A 372 19.95 -17.46 14.92
CA HIS A 372 19.45 -18.70 14.33
C HIS A 372 18.11 -18.56 13.57
N VAL A 373 17.91 -17.41 12.92
CA VAL A 373 16.74 -17.13 12.07
C VAL A 373 17.14 -17.25 10.60
N PRO A 374 16.50 -18.13 9.80
CA PRO A 374 16.76 -18.22 8.38
C PRO A 374 16.55 -16.88 7.67
N ALA A 375 17.43 -16.52 6.74
CA ALA A 375 17.27 -15.34 5.91
C ALA A 375 16.20 -15.54 4.83
N TYR A 376 15.59 -14.44 4.36
CA TYR A 376 14.59 -14.42 3.27
C TYR A 376 13.44 -15.42 3.46
N TRP A 377 12.96 -15.58 4.69
CA TRP A 377 12.05 -16.67 5.04
C TRP A 377 10.59 -16.41 4.62
N TRP A 378 10.21 -15.16 4.32
CA TRP A 378 8.85 -14.84 3.89
C TRP A 378 8.65 -15.27 2.44
N VAL A 379 8.08 -16.45 2.26
CA VAL A 379 7.79 -17.04 0.95
C VAL A 379 6.53 -17.88 1.02
N GLU A 380 5.72 -17.81 -0.04
CA GLU A 380 4.59 -18.71 -0.19
C GLU A 380 5.04 -20.17 -0.20
N LYS A 381 4.24 -21.05 0.40
CA LYS A 381 4.56 -22.48 0.43
C LYS A 381 4.71 -22.99 -1.01
N ASN A 382 5.85 -23.61 -1.32
CA ASN A 382 6.21 -24.06 -2.66
C ASN A 382 6.10 -22.96 -3.74
N LYS A 383 6.27 -21.68 -3.36
CA LYS A 383 6.06 -20.52 -4.23
C LYS A 383 4.67 -20.46 -4.88
N GLY A 384 3.64 -20.93 -4.17
CA GLY A 384 2.25 -20.95 -4.68
C GLY A 384 1.91 -22.17 -5.54
N MET A 385 2.83 -23.11 -5.76
CA MET A 385 2.51 -24.36 -6.43
C MET A 385 1.69 -25.27 -5.51
N VAL A 386 0.50 -25.66 -5.97
CA VAL A 386 -0.46 -26.51 -5.25
C VAL A 386 -0.70 -27.79 -6.02
N ARG A 387 -0.74 -28.91 -5.30
CA ARG A 387 -1.09 -30.22 -5.87
C ARG A 387 -2.60 -30.41 -5.85
N CYS A 388 -3.20 -30.63 -7.01
CA CYS A 388 -4.63 -30.89 -7.18
C CYS A 388 -4.98 -32.34 -6.83
N ASP A 389 -6.27 -32.62 -6.64
CA ASP A 389 -6.79 -33.96 -6.28
C ASP A 389 -6.47 -35.02 -7.35
N ASN A 390 -6.45 -34.63 -8.63
CA ASN A 390 -6.04 -35.49 -9.74
C ASN A 390 -4.52 -35.73 -9.83
N GLY A 391 -3.74 -35.17 -8.89
CA GLY A 391 -2.29 -35.30 -8.80
C GLY A 391 -1.49 -34.30 -9.64
N SER A 392 -2.14 -33.44 -10.44
CA SER A 392 -1.45 -32.37 -11.18
C SER A 392 -0.97 -31.25 -10.23
N TRP A 393 -0.12 -30.36 -10.75
CA TRP A 393 0.34 -29.18 -10.02
C TRP A 393 -0.03 -27.92 -10.79
N LEU A 394 -0.61 -26.95 -10.08
CA LEU A 394 -0.99 -25.65 -10.62
C LEU A 394 -0.38 -24.53 -9.77
N LEU A 395 -0.07 -23.41 -10.41
CA LEU A 395 0.30 -22.19 -9.72
C LEU A 395 -0.96 -21.48 -9.23
N MET A 396 -1.15 -21.42 -7.92
CA MET A 396 -2.26 -20.77 -7.23
C MET A 396 -1.70 -19.64 -6.36
N ASP A 397 -1.29 -18.56 -7.00
CA ASP A 397 -0.63 -17.39 -6.39
C ASP A 397 -1.45 -16.11 -6.53
N HIS A 398 -2.77 -16.27 -6.64
CA HIS A 398 -3.76 -15.19 -6.64
C HIS A 398 -5.11 -15.76 -6.17
N GLU A 399 -5.73 -15.11 -5.21
CA GLU A 399 -7.10 -15.40 -4.78
C GLU A 399 -8.08 -14.57 -5.60
N GLU A 400 -9.02 -15.23 -6.27
CA GLU A 400 -10.07 -14.54 -7.02
C GLU A 400 -10.99 -13.76 -6.07
N VAL A 401 -11.42 -12.57 -6.52
CA VAL A 401 -12.38 -11.76 -5.78
C VAL A 401 -13.78 -12.17 -6.20
N ASP A 402 -14.54 -12.75 -5.28
CA ASP A 402 -15.94 -13.13 -5.51
C ASP A 402 -16.75 -11.88 -5.94
N GLY A 403 -17.23 -11.83 -7.20
CA GLY A 403 -18.21 -10.84 -7.67
C GLY A 403 -17.75 -9.75 -8.65
N ASP A 404 -16.61 -9.87 -9.33
CA ASP A 404 -16.35 -9.08 -10.57
C ASP A 404 -16.73 -9.92 -11.79
N ASP A 405 -18.05 -10.06 -12.04
CA ASP A 405 -18.62 -10.65 -13.26
C ASP A 405 -18.31 -9.75 -14.47
N GLY A 406 -17.06 -9.76 -14.90
CA GLY A 406 -16.66 -9.42 -16.26
C GLY A 406 -17.11 -10.54 -17.20
N ASN A 407 -18.36 -10.45 -17.65
CA ASN A 407 -18.98 -11.30 -18.68
C ASN A 407 -17.96 -11.79 -19.75
N GLY A 408 -17.77 -13.11 -19.85
CA GLY A 408 -16.97 -13.70 -20.92
C GLY A 408 -16.49 -15.13 -20.68
N GLY A 409 -17.39 -16.10 -20.54
CA GLY A 409 -17.00 -17.52 -20.57
C GLY A 409 -18.10 -18.47 -20.15
N ARG A 410 -18.99 -18.85 -21.07
CA ARG A 410 -19.84 -20.04 -20.91
C ARG A 410 -18.94 -21.24 -20.64
N SER A 411 -18.93 -21.74 -19.41
CA SER A 411 -18.62 -23.13 -19.11
C SER A 411 -19.94 -23.82 -18.78
N GLY A 412 -20.43 -24.60 -19.73
CA GLY A 412 -21.57 -25.48 -19.53
C GLY A 412 -21.16 -26.62 -18.60
N GLY A 413 -21.94 -26.82 -17.55
CA GLY A 413 -21.77 -27.89 -16.56
C GLY A 413 -23.00 -28.00 -15.67
N GLY A 414 -24.18 -28.09 -16.27
CA GLY A 414 -25.43 -28.35 -15.55
C GLY A 414 -25.41 -29.78 -15.01
N SER A 415 -25.26 -29.90 -13.69
CA SER A 415 -25.57 -31.14 -12.95
C SER A 415 -27.08 -31.13 -12.74
N GLY A 416 -27.78 -32.07 -13.36
CA GLY A 416 -29.23 -32.20 -13.23
C GLY A 416 -29.58 -32.89 -11.92
N ASP A 417 -30.37 -32.20 -11.10
CA ASP A 417 -31.30 -32.80 -10.15
C ASP A 417 -32.64 -32.08 -10.37
N GLY A 418 -33.59 -32.81 -10.93
CA GLY A 418 -34.94 -32.35 -11.21
C GLY A 418 -35.93 -33.36 -10.67
N ASP A 419 -36.44 -33.05 -9.48
CA ASP A 419 -37.63 -33.67 -8.91
C ASP A 419 -38.87 -33.32 -9.75
N VAL A 420 -39.78 -34.29 -9.72
CA VAL A 420 -41.09 -34.41 -10.36
C VAL A 420 -42.00 -33.24 -9.99
N ASP A 421 -42.74 -32.67 -10.96
CA ASP A 421 -44.20 -32.61 -10.87
C ASP A 421 -44.90 -32.17 -12.17
N ASP A 422 -46.08 -32.76 -12.26
CA ASP A 422 -47.05 -32.88 -13.33
C ASP A 422 -47.76 -31.56 -13.69
N ASN A 423 -48.08 -31.38 -14.98
CA ASN A 423 -49.37 -30.87 -15.48
C ASN A 423 -49.29 -30.53 -16.97
N GLY A 424 -50.06 -31.28 -17.75
CA GLY A 424 -50.26 -31.04 -19.18
C GLY A 424 -51.08 -29.79 -19.46
N ASN A 425 -50.87 -29.24 -20.67
CA ASN A 425 -51.98 -28.75 -21.47
C ASN A 425 -51.57 -28.71 -22.95
N GLU A 426 -52.53 -29.09 -23.78
CA GLU A 426 -52.45 -29.30 -25.22
C GLU A 426 -52.47 -27.98 -26.04
N ASP A 427 -52.23 -28.16 -27.35
CA ASP A 427 -52.65 -27.32 -28.48
C ASP A 427 -51.81 -26.08 -28.87
N ASN A 428 -51.04 -26.20 -29.96
CA ASN A 428 -51.55 -25.83 -31.30
C ASN A 428 -50.49 -25.95 -32.41
N ASP A 429 -51.00 -26.36 -33.57
CA ASP A 429 -50.37 -26.46 -34.88
C ASP A 429 -49.84 -25.13 -35.46
N ASN A 430 -48.74 -25.22 -36.22
CA ASN A 430 -48.64 -24.90 -37.66
C ASN A 430 -47.27 -24.36 -38.08
N ASP A 431 -46.58 -25.20 -38.86
CA ASP A 431 -46.25 -25.01 -40.28
C ASP A 431 -45.32 -23.86 -40.76
N ASN A 432 -44.51 -24.25 -41.76
CA ASN A 432 -43.56 -23.49 -42.60
C ASN A 432 -42.22 -23.12 -41.96
N GLY A 433 -41.06 -23.41 -42.53
CA GLY A 433 -40.74 -23.90 -43.87
C GLY A 433 -39.31 -23.43 -44.20
N ASN A 434 -38.56 -24.35 -44.81
CA ASN A 434 -37.49 -24.11 -45.78
C ASN A 434 -36.08 -23.59 -45.39
N ASP A 435 -35.14 -24.35 -45.95
CA ASP A 435 -33.88 -23.98 -46.60
C ASP A 435 -32.58 -24.01 -45.79
N GLU A 436 -32.04 -25.24 -45.77
CA GLU A 436 -30.69 -25.61 -46.21
C GLU A 436 -29.76 -24.45 -46.64
N HIS A 437 -28.60 -24.36 -45.99
CA HIS A 437 -27.33 -24.34 -46.72
C HIS A 437 -26.17 -24.79 -45.82
N GLU A 438 -25.73 -26.01 -46.12
CA GLU A 438 -24.51 -26.66 -45.67
C GLU A 438 -23.30 -26.03 -46.40
N ILE A 439 -22.29 -25.55 -45.68
CA ILE A 439 -20.93 -25.37 -46.21
C ILE A 439 -19.95 -26.01 -45.24
N VAL A 440 -19.56 -27.23 -45.62
CA VAL A 440 -18.36 -27.93 -45.19
C VAL A 440 -17.17 -27.31 -45.91
N VAL A 441 -16.12 -26.89 -45.19
CA VAL A 441 -14.76 -26.97 -45.75
C VAL A 441 -13.78 -27.48 -44.69
N ASP A 442 -13.10 -28.51 -45.18
CA ASP A 442 -12.24 -29.52 -44.62
C ASP A 442 -10.95 -29.05 -43.91
N VAL A 443 -10.47 -29.96 -43.08
CA VAL A 443 -9.22 -29.97 -42.33
C VAL A 443 -8.10 -30.47 -43.25
N GLY A 444 -6.97 -29.76 -43.28
CA GLY A 444 -5.81 -30.16 -44.07
C GLY A 444 -4.50 -29.99 -43.31
N THR A 445 -4.13 -31.01 -42.54
CA THR A 445 -2.75 -31.31 -42.15
C THR A 445 -1.96 -31.78 -43.36
N SER A 446 -0.70 -31.35 -43.52
CA SER A 446 0.51 -32.19 -43.67
C SER A 446 1.75 -31.42 -44.15
N ASN A 447 2.89 -31.86 -43.60
CA ASN A 447 4.31 -31.61 -43.90
C ASN A 447 5.00 -30.40 -43.29
#